data_AF-E8PMC8-F1
#
_entry.id   AF-E8PMC8-F1
#
_cell.length_a   1.000
_cell.length_b   1.000
_cell.length_c   1.000
_cell.angle_alpha   90.00
_cell.angle_beta   90.00
_cell.angle_gamma   90.00
#
_symmetry.space_group_name_H-M   'P 1'
#
loop_
_entity.id
_entity.type
_entity.pdbx_description
1 polymer ?
#
loop_
_entity_poly.entity_id
_entity_poly.type
_entity_poly.pdbx_seq_one_letter_code
_entity_poly.pdbx_strand_id
1 'polypeptide(L)'
;MEVLAYAPWQKRAALGRLALGLLSMGLLLWLGKGAVEDGEVGLGMGLGLIALLVGLFLYPSAVGPLLRSGLQVVLEPEGIRVAGRLYPKDRLAWVEGPFPGGGTEAQWQRLIEVGRLSAGPLFHLVMGRESVPLWLDLPGWDRMLAHMGVDWKEQSGLVRYLHSVRGLAWLNGLLYPPAEVREEWERARRRYQRLFAWLWIGVGLAGAALGLEAQLPENASLALLGVGVVLGGYAFLALFGGKSPRDGWAEAYNPFRQKEAGGIRG
;
A
#
# COMPACT_ATOMS: atom_id res chain seq x y z
N MET A 1 10.96 27.97 -4.97
CA MET A 1 10.66 27.25 -3.71
C MET A 1 9.49 26.32 -4.00
N GLU A 2 9.75 25.01 -4.04
CA GLU A 2 8.72 23.98 -4.25
C GLU A 2 8.42 23.28 -2.93
N VAL A 3 7.16 22.92 -2.66
CA VAL A 3 6.76 22.18 -1.45
C VAL A 3 6.23 20.82 -1.85
N LEU A 4 6.86 19.77 -1.34
CA LEU A 4 6.44 18.38 -1.48
C LEU A 4 5.61 17.99 -0.25
N ALA A 5 4.41 17.47 -0.48
CA ALA A 5 3.48 17.07 0.57
C ALA A 5 2.67 15.84 0.16
N TYR A 6 2.14 15.13 1.15
CA TYR A 6 1.25 14.00 0.91
C TYR A 6 -0.06 14.48 0.26
N ALA A 7 -0.53 13.73 -0.72
CA ALA A 7 -1.75 14.08 -1.44
C ALA A 7 -3.00 13.83 -0.58
N PRO A 8 -4.09 14.64 -0.73
CA PRO A 8 -5.31 14.46 0.06
C PRO A 8 -5.96 13.07 -0.07
N TRP A 9 -5.74 12.39 -1.19
CA TRP A 9 -6.23 11.03 -1.38
C TRP A 9 -5.46 10.00 -0.52
N GLN A 10 -4.17 10.20 -0.22
CA GLN A 10 -3.37 9.27 0.59
C GLN A 10 -3.92 9.22 2.01
N LYS A 11 -4.26 10.39 2.57
CA LYS A 11 -4.95 10.51 3.86
C LYS A 11 -6.31 9.81 3.85
N ARG A 12 -7.14 10.06 2.83
CA ARG A 12 -8.46 9.41 2.68
C ARG A 12 -8.33 7.89 2.56
N ALA A 13 -7.36 7.41 1.79
CA ALA A 13 -7.12 5.97 1.63
C ALA A 13 -6.65 5.32 2.94
N ALA A 14 -5.78 5.98 3.69
CA ALA A 14 -5.32 5.51 5.00
C ALA A 14 -6.47 5.48 6.02
N LEU A 15 -7.31 6.52 6.08
CA LEU A 15 -8.53 6.53 6.90
C LEU A 15 -9.49 5.41 6.50
N GLY A 16 -9.71 5.21 5.21
CA GLY A 16 -10.58 4.14 4.70
C GLY A 16 -10.08 2.75 5.11
N ARG A 17 -8.77 2.50 5.02
CA ARG A 17 -8.17 1.25 5.50
C ARG A 17 -8.34 1.09 7.01
N LEU A 18 -8.11 2.15 7.77
CA LEU A 18 -8.28 2.11 9.23
C LEU A 18 -9.73 1.77 9.59
N ALA A 19 -10.70 2.47 9.01
CA ALA A 19 -12.12 2.25 9.27
C ALA A 19 -12.55 0.82 8.88
N LEU A 20 -12.24 0.39 7.65
CA LEU A 20 -12.60 -0.95 7.18
C LEU A 20 -11.90 -2.04 7.99
N GLY A 21 -10.61 -1.90 8.27
CA GLY A 21 -9.88 -2.92 9.03
C GLY A 21 -10.31 -2.98 10.49
N LEU A 22 -10.63 -1.86 11.14
CA LEU A 22 -11.19 -1.87 12.49
C LEU A 22 -12.58 -2.52 12.51
N LEU A 23 -13.41 -2.26 11.51
CA LEU A 23 -14.72 -2.90 11.37
C LEU A 23 -14.58 -4.41 11.14
N SER A 24 -13.70 -4.84 10.23
CA SER A 24 -13.41 -6.25 10.00
C SER A 24 -12.83 -6.93 11.24
N MET A 25 -11.93 -6.27 11.97
CA MET A 25 -11.36 -6.77 13.22
C MET A 25 -12.44 -6.94 14.30
N GLY A 26 -13.33 -5.93 14.46
CA GLY A 26 -14.47 -6.01 15.37
C GLY A 26 -15.41 -7.17 15.03
N LEU A 27 -15.72 -7.37 13.75
CA LEU A 27 -16.54 -8.48 13.27
C LEU A 27 -15.89 -9.84 13.55
N LEU A 28 -14.59 -10.00 13.26
CA LEU A 28 -13.86 -11.24 13.53
C LEU A 28 -13.84 -11.58 15.02
N LEU A 29 -13.62 -10.59 15.88
CA LEU A 29 -13.63 -10.78 17.32
C LEU A 29 -15.03 -11.11 17.84
N TRP A 30 -16.07 -10.47 17.30
CA TRP A 30 -17.46 -10.75 17.66
C TRP A 30 -17.88 -12.17 17.26
N LEU A 31 -17.59 -12.58 16.01
CA LEU A 31 -17.82 -13.96 15.55
C LEU A 31 -16.99 -14.97 16.34
N GLY A 32 -15.72 -14.65 16.62
CA GLY A 32 -14.84 -15.51 17.39
C GLY A 32 -15.34 -15.71 18.82
N LYS A 33 -15.90 -14.66 19.45
CA LYS A 33 -16.54 -14.77 20.75
C LYS A 33 -17.75 -15.72 20.71
N GLY A 34 -18.64 -15.54 19.73
CA GLY A 34 -19.81 -16.43 19.56
C GLY A 34 -19.41 -17.89 19.39
N ALA A 35 -18.40 -18.16 18.54
CA ALA A 35 -17.87 -19.51 18.36
C ALA A 35 -17.33 -20.13 19.66
N VAL A 36 -16.65 -19.35 20.52
CA VAL A 36 -16.20 -19.84 21.84
C VAL A 36 -17.39 -20.14 22.76
N GLU A 37 -18.42 -19.29 22.77
CA GLU A 37 -19.64 -19.48 23.55
C GLU A 37 -20.42 -20.74 23.11
N ASP A 38 -20.39 -21.07 21.82
CA ASP A 38 -20.97 -22.28 21.23
C ASP A 38 -20.09 -23.54 21.41
N GLY A 39 -18.93 -23.43 22.07
CA GLY A 39 -18.01 -24.53 22.34
C GLY A 39 -16.96 -24.80 21.26
N GLU A 40 -16.96 -24.05 20.16
CA GLU A 40 -15.99 -24.12 19.06
C GLU A 40 -14.72 -23.28 19.34
N VAL A 41 -14.04 -23.60 20.45
CA VAL A 41 -12.88 -22.83 20.95
C VAL A 41 -11.78 -22.66 19.89
N GLY A 42 -11.52 -23.70 19.09
CA GLY A 42 -10.51 -23.67 18.02
C GLY A 42 -10.82 -22.65 16.93
N LEU A 43 -12.08 -22.57 16.49
CA LEU A 43 -12.52 -21.58 15.51
C LEU A 43 -12.42 -20.16 16.08
N GLY A 44 -12.87 -19.97 17.33
CA GLY A 44 -12.81 -18.69 18.01
C GLY A 44 -11.38 -18.16 18.16
N MET A 45 -10.44 -19.02 18.57
CA MET A 45 -9.01 -18.68 18.64
C MET A 45 -8.43 -18.36 17.25
N GLY A 46 -8.80 -19.13 16.23
CA GLY A 46 -8.38 -18.89 14.85
C GLY A 46 -8.82 -17.51 14.33
N LEU A 47 -10.08 -17.15 14.56
CA LEU A 47 -10.62 -15.82 14.21
C LEU A 47 -9.93 -14.70 14.99
N GLY A 48 -9.65 -14.90 16.28
CA GLY A 48 -8.88 -13.97 17.09
C GLY A 48 -7.44 -13.75 16.57
N LEU A 49 -6.78 -14.81 16.11
CA LEU A 49 -5.45 -14.70 15.49
C LEU A 49 -5.52 -13.92 14.17
N ILE A 50 -6.53 -14.14 13.33
CA ILE A 50 -6.73 -13.37 12.10
C ILE A 50 -6.97 -11.89 12.43
N ALA A 51 -7.80 -11.59 13.44
CA ALA A 51 -8.04 -10.23 13.90
C ALA A 51 -6.73 -9.53 14.34
N LEU A 52 -5.85 -10.25 15.06
CA LEU A 52 -4.51 -9.74 15.42
C LEU A 52 -3.66 -9.42 14.19
N LEU A 53 -3.64 -10.30 13.18
CA LEU A 53 -2.90 -10.08 11.94
C LEU A 53 -3.43 -8.86 11.16
N VAL A 54 -4.76 -8.65 11.14
CA VAL A 54 -5.37 -7.45 10.59
C VAL A 54 -4.90 -6.21 11.34
N GLY A 55 -4.88 -6.24 12.68
CA GLY A 55 -4.37 -5.14 13.51
C GLY A 55 -2.90 -4.81 13.21
N LEU A 56 -2.04 -5.83 13.11
CA LEU A 56 -0.64 -5.66 12.76
C LEU A 56 -0.45 -5.07 11.35
N PHE A 57 -1.30 -5.45 10.39
CA PHE A 57 -1.28 -4.90 9.03
C PHE A 57 -1.77 -3.45 8.96
N LEU A 58 -2.70 -3.04 9.83
CA LEU A 58 -3.24 -1.67 9.86
C LEU A 58 -2.19 -0.64 10.26
N TYR A 59 -1.22 -1.01 11.09
CA TYR A 59 -0.18 -0.08 11.52
C TYR A 59 0.65 0.49 10.34
N PRO A 60 1.33 -0.34 9.51
CA PRO A 60 2.09 0.16 8.37
C PRO A 60 1.21 0.66 7.22
N SER A 61 0.00 0.13 7.03
CA SER A 61 -0.85 0.44 5.87
C SER A 61 -1.78 1.65 6.06
N ALA A 62 -2.07 2.01 7.31
CA ALA A 62 -3.00 3.09 7.67
C ALA A 62 -2.42 4.06 8.70
N VAL A 63 -1.99 3.59 9.87
CA VAL A 63 -1.56 4.47 10.98
C VAL A 63 -0.30 5.26 10.60
N GLY A 64 0.75 4.59 10.10
CA GLY A 64 1.99 5.23 9.66
C GLY A 64 1.76 6.36 8.64
N PRO A 65 1.03 6.11 7.53
CA PRO A 65 0.64 7.15 6.58
C PRO A 65 -0.13 8.33 7.20
N LEU A 66 -1.02 8.10 8.17
CA LEU A 66 -1.75 9.18 8.84
C LEU A 66 -0.84 10.05 9.70
N LEU A 67 0.06 9.44 10.47
CA LEU A 67 1.05 10.15 11.28
C LEU A 67 1.97 11.02 10.42
N ARG A 68 2.27 10.58 9.19
CA ARG A 68 3.10 11.34 8.24
C ARG A 68 2.35 12.32 7.37
N SER A 69 1.03 12.32 7.39
CA SER A 69 0.23 13.13 6.46
C SER A 69 0.46 14.64 6.57
N GLY A 70 0.96 15.11 7.72
CA GLY A 70 1.38 16.50 7.94
C GLY A 70 2.83 16.83 7.56
N LEU A 71 3.63 15.84 7.15
CA LEU A 71 5.01 16.07 6.75
C LEU A 71 5.06 16.90 5.46
N GLN A 72 5.88 17.93 5.50
CA GLN A 72 6.21 18.76 4.34
C GLN A 72 7.72 18.77 4.15
N VAL A 73 8.14 18.67 2.89
CA VAL A 73 9.52 18.88 2.48
C VAL A 73 9.57 20.07 1.55
N VAL A 74 10.30 21.11 1.93
CA VAL A 74 10.48 22.31 1.10
C VAL A 74 11.80 22.21 0.37
N LEU A 75 11.77 22.42 -0.94
CA LEU A 75 12.97 22.52 -1.78
C LEU A 75 13.42 23.99 -1.82
N GLU A 76 14.47 24.30 -1.06
CA GLU A 76 15.13 25.61 -0.97
C GLU A 76 16.37 25.63 -1.86
N PRO A 77 16.81 26.80 -2.40
CA PRO A 77 18.00 26.85 -3.25
C PRO A 77 19.22 26.15 -2.65
N GLU A 78 19.43 26.30 -1.34
CA GLU A 78 20.57 25.80 -0.58
C GLU A 78 20.43 24.32 -0.15
N GLY A 79 19.24 23.73 -0.23
CA GLY A 79 18.98 22.40 0.35
C GLY A 79 17.51 22.02 0.44
N ILE A 80 17.19 21.14 1.40
CA ILE A 80 15.81 20.75 1.71
C ILE A 80 15.47 21.11 3.14
N ARG A 81 14.24 21.56 3.38
CA ARG A 81 13.71 21.75 4.74
C ARG A 81 12.74 20.64 5.08
N VAL A 82 13.05 19.87 6.12
CA VAL A 82 12.19 18.80 6.63
C VAL A 82 11.81 19.14 8.07
N ALA A 83 10.51 19.21 8.37
CA ALA A 83 10.00 19.58 9.69
C ALA A 83 10.59 20.90 10.24
N GLY A 84 10.75 21.91 9.38
CA GLY A 84 11.28 23.22 9.74
C GLY A 84 12.81 23.32 9.77
N ARG A 85 13.54 22.20 9.72
CA ARG A 85 15.01 22.17 9.75
C ARG A 85 15.60 22.09 8.34
N LEU A 86 16.55 22.98 8.03
CA LEU A 86 17.28 22.99 6.75
C LEU A 86 18.41 21.96 6.76
N TYR A 87 18.48 21.20 5.67
CA TYR A 87 19.53 20.24 5.34
C TYR A 87 20.21 20.69 4.04
N PRO A 88 21.39 21.32 4.14
CA PRO A 88 22.11 21.89 3.00
C PRO A 88 22.64 20.82 2.03
N LYS A 89 22.66 21.11 0.72
CA LYS A 89 23.12 20.16 -0.32
C LYS A 89 24.57 19.73 -0.13
N ASP A 90 25.44 20.65 0.26
CA ASP A 90 26.88 20.44 0.48
C ASP A 90 27.19 19.44 1.60
N ARG A 91 26.22 19.14 2.47
CA ARG A 91 26.37 18.17 3.56
C ARG A 91 25.91 16.76 3.19
N LEU A 92 25.31 16.56 2.03
CA LEU A 92 24.87 15.25 1.60
C LEU A 92 26.08 14.39 1.27
N ALA A 93 26.20 13.27 1.97
CA ALA A 93 27.29 12.33 1.75
C ALA A 93 26.84 11.21 0.79
N TRP A 94 25.73 10.53 1.09
CA TRP A 94 25.14 9.49 0.23
C TRP A 94 23.70 9.17 0.62
N VAL A 95 23.04 8.32 -0.18
CA VAL A 95 21.75 7.70 0.17
C VAL A 95 22.03 6.32 0.77
N GLU A 96 21.61 6.11 2.01
CA GLU A 96 21.77 4.84 2.71
C GLU A 96 20.47 4.02 2.61
N GLY A 97 20.61 2.75 2.24
CA GLY A 97 19.50 1.79 2.18
C GLY A 97 19.35 0.99 3.47
N PRO A 98 18.45 -0.01 3.48
CA PRO A 98 18.17 -0.81 4.68
C PRO A 98 19.33 -1.71 5.12
N PHE A 99 20.37 -1.85 4.29
CA PHE A 99 21.55 -2.68 4.55
C PHE A 99 22.82 -1.86 4.31
N PRO A 100 23.36 -1.18 5.34
CA PRO A 100 24.63 -0.45 5.26
C PRO A 100 25.76 -1.36 4.77
N GLY A 101 26.53 -0.91 3.77
CA GLY A 101 27.63 -1.70 3.18
C GLY A 101 27.21 -2.77 2.16
N GLY A 102 25.92 -2.88 1.83
CA GLY A 102 25.40 -3.83 0.84
C GLY A 102 24.87 -5.11 1.47
N GLY A 103 23.55 -5.30 1.42
CA GLY A 103 22.88 -6.48 1.96
C GLY A 103 23.10 -7.75 1.12
N THR A 104 23.09 -8.90 1.79
CA THR A 104 23.11 -10.23 1.15
C THR A 104 21.83 -10.49 0.34
N GLU A 105 21.90 -11.40 -0.62
CA GLU A 105 20.72 -11.80 -1.42
C GLU A 105 19.56 -12.26 -0.53
N ALA A 106 19.84 -13.08 0.49
CA ALA A 106 18.84 -13.57 1.42
C ALA A 106 18.15 -12.44 2.21
N GLN A 107 18.89 -11.40 2.59
CA GLN A 107 18.32 -10.24 3.27
C GLN A 107 17.38 -9.45 2.34
N TRP A 108 17.77 -9.27 1.08
CA TRP A 108 16.93 -8.61 0.09
C TRP A 108 15.67 -9.43 -0.22
N GLN A 109 15.79 -10.75 -0.41
CA GLN A 109 14.64 -11.62 -0.64
C GLN A 109 13.65 -11.54 0.53
N ARG A 110 14.13 -11.61 1.79
CA ARG A 110 13.26 -11.44 2.96
C ARG A 110 12.57 -10.09 2.98
N LEU A 111 13.27 -9.00 2.67
CA LEU A 111 12.66 -7.66 2.62
C LEU A 111 11.55 -7.59 1.55
N ILE A 112 11.74 -8.25 0.41
CA ILE A 112 10.77 -8.29 -0.69
C ILE A 112 9.57 -9.19 -0.32
N GLU A 113 9.81 -10.37 0.26
CA GLU A 113 8.80 -11.36 0.64
C GLU A 113 7.89 -10.90 1.77
N VAL A 114 8.48 -10.31 2.81
CA VAL A 114 7.72 -9.75 3.95
C VAL A 114 6.85 -8.58 3.48
N GLY A 115 7.16 -8.00 2.31
CA GLY A 115 6.52 -6.81 1.81
C GLY A 115 6.77 -5.63 2.75
N ARG A 116 6.28 -4.44 2.39
CA ARG A 116 6.41 -3.25 3.24
C ARG A 116 5.46 -3.34 4.46
N LEU A 117 5.75 -4.24 5.41
CA LEU A 117 5.18 -4.25 6.75
C LEU A 117 5.91 -3.28 7.70
N SER A 118 7.02 -2.67 7.26
CA SER A 118 7.68 -1.60 8.01
C SER A 118 6.98 -0.27 7.76
N ALA A 119 6.51 0.36 8.84
CA ALA A 119 5.96 1.71 8.83
C ALA A 119 7.03 2.79 8.65
N GLY A 120 8.32 2.45 8.83
CA GLY A 120 9.44 3.38 8.79
C GLY A 120 9.96 3.70 7.38
N PRO A 121 10.91 4.65 7.28
CA PRO A 121 11.66 4.90 6.06
C PRO A 121 12.73 3.82 5.91
N LEU A 122 12.77 3.17 4.74
CA LEU A 122 13.80 2.14 4.45
C LEU A 122 15.12 2.78 3.99
N PHE A 123 15.03 3.97 3.43
CA PHE A 123 16.16 4.71 2.90
C PHE A 123 16.30 6.03 3.65
N HIS A 124 17.53 6.52 3.73
CA HIS A 124 17.86 7.76 4.40
C HIS A 124 18.89 8.56 3.58
N LEU A 125 18.83 9.87 3.67
CA LEU A 125 19.88 10.76 3.21
C LEU A 125 20.87 10.95 4.36
N VAL A 126 22.13 10.57 4.16
CA VAL A 126 23.18 10.78 5.14
C VAL A 126 23.72 12.19 4.98
N MET A 127 23.46 13.04 5.97
CA MET A 127 23.79 14.46 6.03
C MET A 127 24.87 14.69 7.10
N GLY A 128 26.15 14.49 6.75
CA GLY A 128 27.25 14.53 7.72
C GLY A 128 27.10 13.44 8.81
N ARG A 129 26.71 13.84 10.03
CA ARG A 129 26.45 12.91 11.16
C ARG A 129 24.96 12.60 11.37
N GLU A 130 24.11 13.14 10.50
CA GLU A 130 22.66 13.02 10.63
C GLU A 130 22.09 12.14 9.52
N SER A 131 20.93 11.56 9.79
CA SER A 131 20.22 10.71 8.86
C SER A 131 18.81 11.26 8.66
N VAL A 132 18.47 11.65 7.44
CA VAL A 132 17.19 12.24 7.09
C VAL A 132 16.34 11.19 6.38
N PRO A 133 15.13 10.87 6.87
CA PRO A 133 14.23 9.90 6.24
C PRO A 133 13.93 10.19 4.76
N LEU A 134 14.13 9.19 3.88
CA LEU A 134 13.63 9.20 2.51
C LEU A 134 12.31 8.41 2.44
N TRP A 135 11.21 9.14 2.45
CA TRP A 135 9.86 8.58 2.35
C TRP A 135 9.50 8.30 0.89
N LEU A 136 9.62 7.05 0.46
CA LEU A 136 9.27 6.64 -0.92
C LEU A 136 7.76 6.69 -1.22
N ASP A 137 6.91 6.90 -0.21
CA ASP A 137 5.49 7.22 -0.36
C ASP A 137 5.19 8.72 -0.52
N LEU A 138 6.19 9.60 -0.42
CA LEU A 138 6.02 11.04 -0.63
C LEU A 138 5.99 11.38 -2.13
N PRO A 139 4.94 12.05 -2.63
CA PRO A 139 4.93 12.55 -4.01
C PRO A 139 6.11 13.48 -4.31
N GLY A 140 6.95 13.11 -5.27
CA GLY A 140 8.12 13.88 -5.68
C GLY A 140 9.41 13.60 -4.89
N TRP A 141 9.50 12.47 -4.17
CA TRP A 141 10.75 12.04 -3.52
C TRP A 141 11.94 11.96 -4.49
N ASP A 142 11.69 11.63 -5.77
CA ASP A 142 12.68 11.59 -6.84
C ASP A 142 13.19 13.00 -7.18
N ARG A 143 12.29 13.98 -7.23
CA ARG A 143 12.64 15.41 -7.42
C ARG A 143 13.38 15.97 -6.22
N MET A 144 13.06 15.52 -5.00
CA MET A 144 13.81 15.84 -3.80
C MET A 144 15.27 15.37 -3.91
N LEU A 145 15.49 14.12 -4.37
CA LEU A 145 16.86 13.60 -4.59
C LEU A 145 17.59 14.38 -5.69
N ALA A 146 16.92 14.60 -6.83
CA ALA A 146 17.50 15.38 -7.93
C ALA A 146 17.88 16.80 -7.49
N HIS A 147 17.02 17.45 -6.69
CA HIS A 147 17.30 18.76 -6.11
C HIS A 147 18.53 18.74 -5.21
N MET A 148 18.74 17.66 -4.45
CA MET A 148 19.91 17.42 -3.62
C MET A 148 21.15 16.98 -4.41
N GLY A 149 21.08 16.93 -5.75
CA GLY A 149 22.19 16.56 -6.63
C GLY A 149 22.41 15.05 -6.76
N VAL A 150 21.42 14.23 -6.39
CA VAL A 150 21.49 12.77 -6.47
C VAL A 150 20.53 12.24 -7.53
N ASP A 151 21.07 11.49 -8.50
CA ASP A 151 20.24 10.63 -9.34
C ASP A 151 19.93 9.34 -8.58
N TRP A 152 18.65 9.05 -8.41
CA TRP A 152 18.18 7.84 -7.77
C TRP A 152 18.55 6.58 -8.57
N LYS A 153 18.76 6.71 -9.89
CA LYS A 153 19.16 5.60 -10.78
C LYS A 153 20.59 5.13 -10.55
N GLU A 154 21.43 5.98 -9.98
CA GLU A 154 22.79 5.62 -9.59
C GLU A 154 22.82 4.91 -8.22
N GLN A 155 21.72 4.96 -7.47
CA GLN A 155 21.60 4.34 -6.15
C GLN A 155 21.16 2.87 -6.30
N SER A 156 22.13 1.97 -6.44
CA SER A 156 21.91 0.53 -6.70
C SER A 156 20.90 -0.13 -5.75
N GLY A 157 20.96 0.17 -4.44
CA GLY A 157 20.01 -0.35 -3.46
C GLY A 157 18.58 0.15 -3.67
N LEU A 158 18.41 1.41 -4.08
CA LEU A 158 17.11 2.01 -4.35
C LEU A 158 16.51 1.48 -5.65
N VAL A 159 17.30 1.42 -6.72
CA VAL A 159 16.91 0.80 -8.00
C VAL A 159 16.47 -0.64 -7.77
N ARG A 160 17.31 -1.44 -7.11
CA ARG A 160 17.01 -2.83 -6.79
C ARG A 160 15.69 -2.96 -6.04
N TYR A 161 15.48 -2.15 -5.00
CA TYR A 161 14.24 -2.18 -4.23
C TYR A 161 13.02 -1.83 -5.10
N LEU A 162 13.05 -0.72 -5.83
CA LEU A 162 11.93 -0.25 -6.64
C LEU A 162 11.57 -1.22 -7.78
N HIS A 163 12.54 -1.86 -8.41
CA HIS A 163 12.31 -2.89 -9.43
C HIS A 163 11.83 -4.23 -8.85
N SER A 164 12.09 -4.47 -7.57
CA SER A 164 11.73 -5.73 -6.90
C SER A 164 10.36 -5.68 -6.23
N VAL A 165 9.95 -4.53 -5.69
CA VAL A 165 8.66 -4.40 -5.02
C VAL A 165 7.51 -4.59 -6.01
N ARG A 166 6.51 -5.38 -5.61
CA ARG A 166 5.33 -5.66 -6.43
C ARG A 166 4.03 -5.36 -5.70
N GLY A 167 3.00 -5.26 -6.50
CA GLY A 167 1.61 -5.32 -6.14
C GLY A 167 1.09 -4.20 -5.26
N LEU A 168 0.48 -4.57 -4.13
CA LEU A 168 -0.29 -3.65 -3.29
C LEU A 168 0.54 -2.47 -2.77
N ALA A 169 1.86 -2.62 -2.57
CA ALA A 169 2.71 -1.50 -2.15
C ALA A 169 2.61 -0.32 -3.13
N TRP A 170 2.65 -0.60 -4.43
CA TRP A 170 2.44 0.39 -5.49
C TRP A 170 1.00 0.88 -5.56
N LEU A 171 0.04 -0.05 -5.63
CA LEU A 171 -1.37 0.29 -5.93
C LEU A 171 -2.08 0.99 -4.75
N ASN A 172 -1.68 0.71 -3.51
CA ASN A 172 -2.22 1.35 -2.32
C ASN A 172 -1.52 2.68 -1.96
N GLY A 173 -0.53 3.12 -2.72
CA GLY A 173 0.18 4.37 -2.44
C GLY A 173 1.08 4.28 -1.20
N LEU A 174 1.52 3.07 -0.86
CA LEU A 174 2.65 2.84 0.04
C LEU A 174 3.98 3.00 -0.70
N LEU A 175 3.96 3.24 -2.01
CA LEU A 175 5.07 3.79 -2.78
C LEU A 175 4.47 4.78 -3.77
N TYR A 176 5.17 5.90 -3.97
CA TYR A 176 4.85 6.85 -5.01
C TYR A 176 5.85 6.66 -6.16
N PRO A 177 5.39 6.54 -7.42
CA PRO A 177 6.28 6.33 -8.56
C PRO A 177 7.19 7.55 -8.78
N PRO A 178 8.44 7.36 -9.25
CA PRO A 178 9.20 8.47 -9.82
C PRO A 178 8.49 8.99 -11.08
N ALA A 179 8.79 10.23 -11.48
CA ALA A 179 8.11 10.95 -12.55
C ALA A 179 8.04 10.15 -13.86
N GLU A 180 9.05 9.34 -14.15
CA GLU A 180 9.20 8.58 -15.39
C GLU A 180 8.23 7.41 -15.57
N VAL A 181 7.59 6.91 -14.52
CA VAL A 181 6.59 5.83 -14.57
C VAL A 181 5.26 6.25 -13.93
N ARG A 182 5.09 7.57 -13.71
CA ARG A 182 3.92 8.12 -13.03
C ARG A 182 2.65 7.85 -13.81
N GLU A 183 2.67 8.02 -15.14
CA GLU A 183 1.48 7.85 -15.96
C GLU A 183 0.98 6.40 -15.98
N GLU A 184 1.88 5.43 -16.12
CA GLU A 184 1.58 4.00 -16.09
C GLU A 184 0.98 3.62 -14.73
N TRP A 185 1.57 4.13 -13.65
CA TRP A 185 1.07 3.93 -12.30
C TRP A 185 -0.29 4.57 -12.07
N GLU A 186 -0.55 5.78 -12.57
CA GLU A 186 -1.86 6.41 -12.46
C GLU A 186 -2.96 5.62 -13.19
N ARG A 187 -2.67 5.13 -14.41
CA ARG A 187 -3.59 4.28 -15.17
C ARG A 187 -3.89 2.99 -14.40
N ALA A 188 -2.86 2.30 -13.90
CA ALA A 188 -3.01 1.08 -13.11
C ALA A 188 -3.78 1.32 -11.81
N ARG A 189 -3.50 2.44 -11.12
CA ARG A 189 -4.19 2.80 -9.89
C ARG A 189 -5.67 3.10 -10.10
N ARG A 190 -6.04 3.78 -11.19
CA ARG A 190 -7.45 3.98 -11.56
C ARG A 190 -8.17 2.65 -11.81
N ARG A 191 -7.53 1.72 -12.53
CA ARG A 191 -8.05 0.36 -12.74
C ARG A 191 -8.24 -0.36 -11.40
N TYR A 192 -7.21 -0.34 -10.54
CA TYR A 192 -7.25 -0.95 -9.22
C TYR A 192 -8.40 -0.42 -8.36
N GLN A 193 -8.55 0.92 -8.28
CA GLN A 193 -9.64 1.55 -7.54
C GLN A 193 -11.02 1.16 -8.05
N ARG A 194 -11.19 1.10 -9.38
CA ARG A 194 -12.45 0.68 -9.99
C ARG A 194 -12.78 -0.77 -9.63
N LEU A 195 -11.82 -1.69 -9.76
CA LEU A 195 -12.03 -3.09 -9.41
C LEU A 195 -12.30 -3.27 -7.92
N PHE A 196 -11.59 -2.55 -7.05
CA PHE A 196 -11.86 -2.58 -5.61
C PHE A 196 -13.25 -2.03 -5.27
N ALA A 197 -13.72 -1.00 -5.97
CA ALA A 197 -15.08 -0.50 -5.80
C ALA A 197 -16.11 -1.56 -6.20
N TRP A 198 -15.93 -2.23 -7.33
CA TRP A 198 -16.80 -3.35 -7.74
C TRP A 198 -16.77 -4.52 -6.75
N LEU A 199 -15.60 -4.85 -6.21
CA LEU A 199 -15.46 -5.87 -5.18
C LEU A 199 -16.31 -5.53 -3.96
N TRP A 200 -16.19 -4.30 -3.44
CA TRP A 200 -16.95 -3.85 -2.27
C TRP A 200 -18.45 -3.71 -2.54
N ILE A 201 -18.85 -3.27 -3.74
CA ILE A 201 -20.26 -3.26 -4.15
C ILE A 201 -20.80 -4.70 -4.15
N GLY A 202 -20.05 -5.65 -4.73
CA GLY A 202 -20.43 -7.06 -4.75
C GLY A 202 -20.59 -7.65 -3.35
N VAL A 203 -19.63 -7.40 -2.47
CA VAL A 203 -19.68 -7.79 -1.05
C VAL A 203 -20.88 -7.15 -0.34
N GLY A 204 -21.12 -5.85 -0.56
CA GLY A 204 -22.24 -5.13 0.05
C GLY A 204 -23.60 -5.68 -0.40
N LEU A 205 -23.76 -6.01 -1.68
CA LEU A 205 -24.96 -6.66 -2.20
C LEU A 205 -25.14 -8.04 -1.58
N ALA A 206 -24.12 -8.91 -1.63
CA ALA A 206 -24.21 -10.25 -1.03
C ALA A 206 -24.56 -10.20 0.46
N GLY A 207 -23.95 -9.27 1.22
CA GLY A 207 -24.26 -9.05 2.63
C GLY A 207 -25.69 -8.55 2.86
N ALA A 208 -26.19 -7.64 2.00
CA ALA A 208 -27.57 -7.14 2.09
C ALA A 208 -28.61 -8.23 1.78
N ALA A 209 -28.34 -9.14 0.83
CA ALA A 209 -29.23 -10.27 0.55
C ALA A 209 -29.42 -11.16 1.79
N LEU A 210 -28.33 -11.45 2.50
CA LEU A 210 -28.36 -12.27 3.72
C LEU A 210 -28.95 -11.51 4.91
N GLY A 211 -28.63 -10.21 5.05
CA GLY A 211 -29.08 -9.39 6.17
C GLY A 211 -30.55 -8.94 6.10
N LEU A 212 -31.13 -8.91 4.90
CA LEU A 212 -32.51 -8.47 4.64
C LEU A 212 -33.41 -9.62 4.17
N GLU A 213 -32.98 -10.87 4.32
CA GLU A 213 -33.70 -12.05 3.82
C GLU A 213 -35.14 -12.13 4.34
N ALA A 214 -35.38 -11.75 5.60
CA ALA A 214 -36.71 -11.72 6.20
C ALA A 214 -37.62 -10.57 5.70
N GLN A 215 -37.05 -9.58 5.01
CA GLN A 215 -37.74 -8.35 4.57
C GLN A 215 -37.93 -8.29 3.05
N LEU A 216 -37.21 -9.13 2.31
CA LEU A 216 -37.22 -9.19 0.86
C LEU A 216 -37.91 -10.47 0.38
N PRO A 217 -38.65 -10.42 -0.74
CA PRO A 217 -39.09 -11.62 -1.44
C PRO A 217 -37.89 -12.52 -1.79
N GLU A 218 -38.05 -13.83 -1.65
CA GLU A 218 -36.98 -14.82 -1.86
C GLU A 218 -36.26 -14.64 -3.21
N ASN A 219 -37.02 -14.42 -4.28
CA ASN A 219 -36.48 -14.16 -5.62
C ASN A 219 -35.64 -12.87 -5.71
N ALA A 220 -36.01 -11.83 -4.95
CA ALA A 220 -35.24 -10.59 -4.88
C ALA A 220 -33.95 -10.78 -4.09
N SER A 221 -34.00 -11.50 -2.96
CA SER A 221 -32.82 -11.87 -2.16
C SER A 221 -31.83 -12.70 -2.98
N LEU A 222 -32.31 -13.73 -3.69
CA LEU A 222 -31.49 -14.57 -4.56
C LEU A 222 -30.88 -13.80 -5.73
N ALA A 223 -31.65 -12.92 -6.38
CA ALA A 223 -31.14 -12.08 -7.46
C ALA A 223 -30.03 -11.13 -6.96
N LEU A 224 -30.25 -10.51 -5.81
CA LEU A 224 -29.29 -9.57 -5.21
C LEU A 224 -28.01 -10.27 -4.75
N LEU A 225 -28.13 -11.48 -4.20
CA LEU A 225 -27.01 -12.36 -3.89
C LEU A 225 -26.25 -12.73 -5.18
N GLY A 226 -26.95 -13.18 -6.22
CA GLY A 226 -26.36 -13.58 -7.49
C GLY A 226 -25.58 -12.44 -8.15
N VAL A 227 -26.16 -11.24 -8.21
CA VAL A 227 -25.48 -10.03 -8.73
C VAL A 227 -24.27 -9.68 -7.87
N GLY A 228 -24.39 -9.75 -6.55
CA GLY A 228 -23.28 -9.51 -5.63
C GLY A 228 -22.11 -10.47 -5.85
N VAL A 229 -22.39 -11.76 -5.96
CA VAL A 229 -21.40 -12.81 -6.24
C VAL A 229 -20.74 -12.62 -7.60
N VAL A 230 -21.50 -12.30 -8.65
CA VAL A 230 -20.95 -12.08 -10.00
C VAL A 230 -20.03 -10.86 -10.03
N LEU A 231 -20.46 -9.72 -9.47
CA LEU A 231 -19.65 -8.50 -9.44
C LEU A 231 -18.40 -8.66 -8.56
N GLY A 232 -18.58 -9.20 -7.36
CA GLY A 232 -17.50 -9.45 -6.41
C GLY A 232 -16.50 -10.47 -6.95
N GLY A 233 -16.99 -11.59 -7.50
CA GLY A 233 -16.20 -12.65 -8.09
C GLY A 233 -15.41 -12.17 -9.30
N TYR A 234 -16.04 -11.45 -10.23
CA TYR A 234 -15.34 -10.85 -11.37
C TYR A 234 -14.23 -9.90 -10.91
N ALA A 235 -14.54 -8.97 -9.99
CA ALA A 235 -13.56 -8.01 -9.50
C ALA A 235 -12.40 -8.69 -8.77
N PHE A 236 -12.69 -9.71 -7.96
CA PHE A 236 -11.69 -10.52 -7.28
C PHE A 236 -10.79 -11.23 -8.29
N LEU A 237 -11.35 -11.92 -9.28
CA LEU A 237 -10.58 -12.60 -10.33
C LEU A 237 -9.79 -11.61 -11.20
N ALA A 238 -10.33 -10.43 -11.49
CA ALA A 238 -9.60 -9.41 -12.26
C ALA A 238 -8.42 -8.80 -11.50
N LEU A 239 -8.46 -8.81 -10.16
CA LEU A 239 -7.38 -8.33 -9.29
C LEU A 239 -6.37 -9.45 -8.96
N PHE A 240 -6.86 -10.60 -8.55
CA PHE A 240 -6.11 -11.69 -7.92
C PHE A 240 -6.15 -13.00 -8.72
N GLY A 241 -6.89 -13.04 -9.83
CA GLY A 241 -7.03 -14.24 -10.67
C GLY A 241 -5.75 -14.52 -11.46
N GLY A 242 -5.20 -15.69 -11.22
CA GLY A 242 -4.02 -16.30 -11.85
C GLY A 242 -3.98 -17.79 -11.48
N LYS A 243 -2.87 -18.50 -11.77
CA LYS A 243 -2.71 -19.90 -11.32
C LYS A 243 -2.64 -20.02 -9.78
N SER A 244 -2.39 -18.90 -9.12
CA SER A 244 -2.36 -18.69 -7.68
C SER A 244 -2.82 -17.25 -7.40
N PRO A 245 -3.40 -16.92 -6.21
CA PRO A 245 -3.61 -15.54 -5.79
C PRO A 245 -2.35 -14.67 -5.95
N ARG A 246 -1.18 -15.30 -5.74
CA ARG A 246 0.17 -14.71 -5.91
C ARG A 246 0.56 -14.32 -7.33
N ASP A 247 -0.17 -14.82 -8.32
CA ASP A 247 0.04 -14.53 -9.74
C ASP A 247 -0.98 -13.54 -10.31
N GLY A 248 -1.89 -13.04 -9.47
CA GLY A 248 -2.88 -12.04 -9.87
C GLY A 248 -2.22 -10.75 -10.36
N TRP A 249 -2.87 -10.07 -11.30
CA TRP A 249 -2.37 -8.81 -11.87
C TRP A 249 -2.00 -7.79 -10.77
N ALA A 250 -2.84 -7.64 -9.75
CA ALA A 250 -2.64 -6.69 -8.66
C ALA A 250 -1.48 -7.09 -7.73
N GLU A 251 -1.08 -8.37 -7.68
CA GLU A 251 0.05 -8.84 -6.87
C GLU A 251 1.36 -8.78 -7.66
N ALA A 252 1.31 -9.05 -8.97
CA ALA A 252 2.48 -9.00 -9.86
C ALA A 252 2.83 -7.59 -10.34
N TYR A 253 1.96 -6.60 -10.11
CA TYR A 253 2.11 -5.24 -10.65
C TYR A 253 3.43 -4.57 -10.22
N ASN A 254 4.18 -4.06 -11.19
CA ASN A 254 5.30 -3.15 -10.97
C ASN A 254 5.32 -2.12 -12.12
N PRO A 255 5.39 -0.81 -11.85
CA PRO A 255 5.29 0.22 -12.88
C PRO A 255 6.44 0.19 -13.89
N PHE A 256 7.65 -0.19 -13.48
CA PHE A 256 8.81 -0.29 -14.37
C PHE A 256 8.65 -1.43 -15.38
N ARG A 257 8.17 -2.60 -14.92
CA ARG A 257 7.87 -3.74 -15.82
C ARG A 257 6.78 -3.43 -16.84
N GLN A 258 5.79 -2.64 -16.44
CA GLN A 258 4.70 -2.23 -17.34
C GLN A 258 5.18 -1.28 -18.43
N LYS A 259 6.08 -0.36 -18.08
CA LYS A 259 6.70 0.54 -19.05
C LYS A 259 7.56 -0.23 -20.06
N GLU A 260 8.36 -1.19 -19.60
CA GLU A 260 9.18 -2.06 -20.46
C GLU A 260 8.32 -2.93 -21.40
N ALA A 261 7.15 -3.38 -20.96
CA ALA A 261 6.23 -4.19 -21.75
C ALA A 261 5.36 -3.39 -22.76
N GLY A 262 5.55 -2.08 -22.89
CA GLY A 262 4.77 -1.23 -23.80
C GLY A 262 3.38 -0.83 -23.28
N GLY A 263 3.13 -0.96 -21.98
CA GLY A 263 1.91 -0.54 -21.30
C GLY A 263 0.78 -1.60 -21.30
N ILE A 264 -0.13 -1.45 -20.33
CA ILE A 264 -1.32 -2.30 -20.19
C ILE A 264 -2.22 -2.08 -21.41
N ARG A 265 -2.36 -3.08 -22.29
CA ARG A 265 -3.42 -3.11 -23.32
C ARG A 265 -4.77 -3.02 -22.60
N GLY A 266 -5.53 -1.98 -22.92
CA GLY A 266 -6.77 -1.58 -22.25
C GLY A 266 -7.87 -2.62 -22.29
#